data_AF-A0A091KWJ3-F1
#
_entry.id   AF-A0A091KWJ3-F1
#
_cell.length_a   1.000
_cell.length_b   1.000
_cell.length_c   1.000
_cell.angle_alpha   90.00
_cell.angle_beta   90.00
_cell.angle_gamma   90.00
#
_symmetry.space_group_name_H-M   'P 1'
#
loop_
_entity.id
_entity.type
_entity.pdbx_description
1 polymer ?
#
loop_
_entity_poly.entity_id
_entity_poly.type
_entity_poly.pdbx_seq_one_letter_code
_entity_poly.pdbx_strand_id
1 'polypeptide(L)'
;MLRKNQPMYPMLVLLGLAALLGASQGRTDCYGNVNGIDTTGASWDTAKPEGLSYRGVRASEKIAERDLKAMDQYKTLIKKVGKKLCVQPALIAGIISRESHAGKILQNGWGDNGNGFGLMQVDKNSHKPAGQWNSETHLTQGTNILITMIKTIQKKFPSWTKDQQLKGKV
;
A
#
# COMPACT_ATOMS: atom_id res chain seq x y z
N MET A 1 0.61 25.00 14.89
CA MET A 1 1.69 24.02 15.13
C MET A 1 1.92 23.22 13.86
N LEU A 2 3.03 23.46 13.17
CA LEU A 2 3.42 22.84 11.90
C LEU A 2 3.80 21.37 12.13
N ARG A 3 3.00 20.41 11.64
CA ARG A 3 3.42 19.01 11.58
C ARG A 3 4.18 18.81 10.28
N LYS A 4 5.51 18.72 10.41
CA LYS A 4 6.48 18.32 9.39
C LYS A 4 5.93 17.14 8.58
N ASN A 5 6.07 17.21 7.25
CA ASN A 5 5.96 16.09 6.32
C ASN A 5 6.38 14.80 7.01
N GLN A 6 5.43 13.95 7.39
CA GLN A 6 5.79 12.64 7.93
C GLN A 6 6.37 11.85 6.75
N PRO A 7 7.65 11.47 6.79
CA PRO A 7 8.16 10.54 5.79
C PRO A 7 7.34 9.25 5.94
N MET A 8 6.75 8.78 4.84
CA MET A 8 6.17 7.43 4.76
C MET A 8 7.25 6.44 5.22
N TYR A 9 7.16 5.99 6.48
CA TYR A 9 8.03 4.96 7.03
C TYR A 9 7.60 3.59 6.49
N PRO A 10 8.56 2.73 6.09
CA PRO A 10 8.29 1.55 5.29
C PRO A 10 7.62 0.47 6.14
N MET A 11 6.44 -0.02 5.73
CA MET A 11 5.71 -1.06 6.45
C MET A 11 4.94 -1.95 5.48
N LEU A 12 5.54 -3.10 5.15
CA LEU A 12 4.86 -4.15 4.40
C LEU A 12 3.96 -4.99 5.33
N VAL A 13 2.69 -5.05 4.94
CA VAL A 13 1.62 -5.91 5.46
C VAL A 13 1.35 -6.92 4.36
N LEU A 14 2.00 -8.09 4.32
CA LEU A 14 2.10 -8.78 3.01
C LEU A 14 2.07 -10.30 2.91
N LEU A 15 2.03 -11.08 3.99
CA LEU A 15 1.89 -12.54 3.84
C LEU A 15 0.44 -12.99 3.63
N GLY A 16 -0.54 -12.48 4.40
CA GLY A 16 -1.96 -12.84 4.22
C GLY A 16 -2.56 -12.37 2.89
N LEU A 17 -2.14 -11.19 2.41
CA LEU A 17 -2.70 -10.56 1.20
C LEU A 17 -2.20 -11.21 -0.10
N ALA A 18 -1.01 -11.79 -0.10
CA ALA A 18 -0.50 -12.54 -1.25
C ALA A 18 -1.33 -13.80 -1.52
N ALA A 19 -1.73 -14.53 -0.47
CA ALA A 19 -2.60 -15.70 -0.58
C ALA A 19 -3.99 -15.34 -1.13
N LEU A 20 -4.57 -14.21 -0.67
CA LEU A 20 -5.87 -13.74 -1.17
C LEU A 20 -5.87 -13.49 -2.68
N LEU A 21 -4.80 -12.92 -3.22
CA LEU A 21 -4.76 -12.48 -4.61
C LEU A 21 -4.42 -13.63 -5.58
N GLY A 22 -3.92 -14.76 -5.05
CA GLY A 22 -3.49 -15.93 -5.81
C GLY A 22 -2.25 -15.67 -6.65
N ALA A 23 -1.57 -16.74 -7.10
CA ALA A 23 -0.45 -16.63 -8.04
C ALA A 23 -0.97 -16.16 -9.42
N SER A 24 -0.95 -14.85 -9.67
CA SER A 24 -1.36 -14.30 -10.97
C SER A 24 -0.18 -14.26 -11.94
N GLN A 25 -0.29 -15.07 -12.99
CA GLN A 25 0.66 -15.38 -14.06
C GLN A 25 0.87 -14.22 -15.07
N GLY A 26 1.39 -13.09 -14.61
CA GLY A 26 1.89 -12.03 -15.47
C GLY A 26 3.03 -11.29 -14.77
N ARG A 27 4.04 -10.85 -15.53
CA ARG A 27 5.15 -10.02 -15.01
C ARG A 27 4.57 -8.74 -14.41
N THR A 28 4.43 -8.72 -13.09
CA THR A 28 3.99 -7.57 -12.28
C THR A 28 5.13 -7.08 -11.38
N ASP A 29 6.34 -7.54 -11.69
CA ASP A 29 7.60 -7.38 -10.98
C ASP A 29 8.49 -6.30 -11.63
N CYS A 30 7.93 -5.43 -12.49
CA CYS A 30 8.70 -4.38 -13.18
C CYS A 30 9.48 -3.50 -12.20
N TYR A 31 8.94 -3.29 -11.00
CA TYR A 31 9.47 -2.42 -9.95
C TYR A 31 10.06 -3.17 -8.76
N GLY A 32 10.23 -4.50 -8.85
CA GLY A 32 10.68 -5.35 -7.75
C GLY A 32 9.62 -6.35 -7.30
N ASN A 33 10.01 -7.24 -6.41
CA ASN A 33 9.18 -8.29 -5.84
C ASN A 33 9.07 -8.12 -4.33
N VAL A 34 7.86 -7.99 -3.80
CA VAL A 34 7.58 -7.86 -2.36
C VAL A 34 8.17 -9.01 -1.55
N ASN A 35 8.26 -10.21 -2.12
CA ASN A 35 8.83 -11.38 -1.45
C ASN A 35 10.36 -11.31 -1.33
N GLY A 36 11.02 -10.45 -2.11
CA GLY A 36 12.45 -10.18 -2.04
C GLY A 36 12.82 -9.03 -1.09
N ILE A 37 11.83 -8.40 -0.44
CA ILE A 37 12.04 -7.27 0.46
C ILE A 37 12.22 -7.75 1.90
N ASP A 38 13.39 -7.50 2.48
CA ASP A 38 13.59 -7.64 3.92
C ASP A 38 12.73 -6.61 4.68
N THR A 39 11.96 -7.05 5.67
CA THR A 39 11.10 -6.16 6.47
C THR A 39 11.18 -6.50 7.96
N THR A 40 11.15 -5.45 8.79
CA THR A 40 10.99 -5.63 10.25
C THR A 40 9.53 -5.71 10.66
N GLY A 41 8.58 -5.43 9.75
CA GLY A 41 7.14 -5.36 10.03
C GLY A 41 6.74 -4.23 10.99
N ALA A 42 5.49 -4.28 11.46
CA ALA A 42 4.83 -3.23 12.23
C ALA A 42 5.62 -2.79 13.46
N SER A 43 5.72 -1.47 13.68
CA SER A 43 6.31 -0.90 14.89
C SER A 43 5.30 -0.92 16.02
N TRP A 44 5.70 -0.50 17.22
CA TRP A 44 4.75 -0.31 18.30
C TRP A 44 3.71 0.77 18.00
N ASP A 45 4.09 1.81 17.28
CA ASP A 45 3.19 2.90 16.90
C ASP A 45 2.07 2.43 15.95
N THR A 46 2.33 1.37 15.18
CA THR A 46 1.31 0.71 14.35
C THR A 46 0.57 -0.38 15.14
N ALA A 47 1.27 -1.22 15.89
CA ALA A 47 0.65 -2.40 16.51
C ALA A 47 -0.24 -2.06 17.72
N LYS A 48 0.09 -1.03 18.52
CA LYS A 48 -0.69 -0.69 19.72
C LYS A 48 -2.08 -0.14 19.40
N PRO A 49 -2.28 0.79 18.45
CA PRO A 49 -3.62 1.24 18.05
C PRO A 49 -4.50 0.10 17.52
N GLU A 50 -3.89 -0.95 16.98
CA GLU A 50 -4.56 -2.17 16.51
C GLU A 50 -4.92 -3.14 17.64
N GLY A 51 -4.61 -2.79 18.89
CA GLY A 51 -4.83 -3.64 20.07
C GLY A 51 -3.94 -4.88 20.11
N LEU A 52 -2.76 -4.84 19.48
CA LEU A 52 -1.80 -5.95 19.51
C LEU A 52 -0.75 -5.73 20.60
N SER A 53 -0.49 -6.77 21.39
CA SER A 53 0.53 -6.80 22.44
C SER A 53 1.92 -7.19 21.94
N TYR A 54 2.10 -7.28 20.62
CA TYR A 54 3.35 -7.63 19.95
C TYR A 54 3.54 -6.77 18.70
N ARG A 55 4.78 -6.67 18.24
CA ARG A 55 5.19 -5.92 17.04
C ARG A 55 5.86 -6.83 16.02
N GLY A 56 6.32 -6.25 14.93
CA GLY A 56 7.10 -6.88 13.88
C GLY A 56 6.24 -7.53 12.80
N VAL A 57 6.86 -8.45 12.04
CA VAL A 57 6.20 -9.12 10.89
C VAL A 57 4.88 -9.77 11.28
N ARG A 58 4.85 -10.49 12.42
CA ARG A 58 3.62 -11.13 12.92
C ARG A 58 2.48 -10.13 13.17
N ALA A 59 2.80 -8.91 13.62
CA ALA A 59 1.79 -7.89 13.84
C ALA A 59 1.24 -7.36 12.51
N SER A 60 2.13 -7.10 11.54
CA SER A 60 1.73 -6.77 10.17
C SER A 60 0.80 -7.84 9.59
N GLU A 61 1.16 -9.12 9.70
CA GLU A 61 0.34 -10.23 9.20
C GLU A 61 -1.05 -10.27 9.83
N LYS A 62 -1.13 -10.08 11.14
CA LYS A 62 -2.42 -10.10 11.84
C LYS A 62 -3.33 -8.95 11.41
N ILE A 63 -2.76 -7.76 11.16
CA ILE A 63 -3.50 -6.62 10.62
C ILE A 63 -3.99 -6.94 9.21
N ALA A 64 -3.13 -7.49 8.36
CA ALA A 64 -3.49 -7.94 7.01
C ALA A 64 -4.68 -8.93 7.02
N GLU A 65 -4.61 -9.91 7.92
CA GLU A 65 -5.61 -10.95 8.09
C GLU A 65 -6.97 -10.36 8.47
N ARG A 66 -6.99 -9.36 9.38
CA ARG A 66 -8.22 -8.64 9.78
C ARG A 66 -8.84 -7.82 8.65
N ASP A 67 -8.04 -7.45 7.65
CA ASP A 67 -8.49 -6.68 6.49
C ASP A 67 -8.93 -7.57 5.32
N LEU A 68 -8.59 -8.86 5.34
CA LEU A 68 -8.74 -9.78 4.22
C LEU A 68 -10.17 -9.83 3.65
N LYS A 69 -11.18 -9.90 4.54
CA LYS A 69 -12.59 -9.97 4.15
C LYS A 69 -13.05 -8.70 3.42
N ALA A 70 -12.64 -7.53 3.89
CA ALA A 70 -12.97 -6.26 3.24
C ALA A 70 -12.17 -6.11 1.93
N MET A 71 -10.90 -6.54 1.92
CA MET A 71 -10.04 -6.50 0.75
C MET A 71 -10.56 -7.35 -0.42
N ASP A 72 -11.21 -8.49 -0.14
CA ASP A 72 -11.71 -9.39 -1.18
C ASP A 72 -12.71 -8.70 -2.13
N GLN A 73 -13.47 -7.71 -1.63
CA GLN A 73 -14.37 -6.89 -2.44
C GLN A 73 -13.66 -6.12 -3.55
N TYR A 74 -12.38 -5.80 -3.37
CA TYR A 74 -11.55 -5.05 -4.32
C TYR A 74 -10.54 -5.93 -5.06
N LYS A 75 -10.48 -7.24 -4.79
CA LYS A 75 -9.48 -8.16 -5.34
C LYS A 75 -9.39 -8.12 -6.86
N THR A 76 -10.52 -8.18 -7.55
CA THR A 76 -10.55 -8.11 -9.03
C THR A 76 -9.99 -6.80 -9.54
N LEU A 77 -10.34 -5.69 -8.89
CA LEU A 77 -9.88 -4.35 -9.24
C LEU A 77 -8.37 -4.19 -9.01
N ILE A 78 -7.89 -4.63 -7.85
CA ILE A 78 -6.47 -4.59 -7.47
C ILE A 78 -5.65 -5.41 -8.45
N LYS A 79 -6.10 -6.62 -8.81
CA LYS A 79 -5.42 -7.46 -9.82
C LYS A 79 -5.41 -6.80 -11.20
N LYS A 80 -6.52 -6.18 -11.61
CA LYS A 80 -6.62 -5.48 -12.88
C LYS A 80 -5.64 -4.31 -12.96
N VAL A 81 -5.62 -3.44 -11.94
CA VAL A 81 -4.72 -2.28 -11.88
C VAL A 81 -3.25 -2.72 -11.78
N GLY A 82 -2.96 -3.72 -10.94
CA GLY A 82 -1.60 -4.28 -10.82
C GLY A 82 -1.07 -4.82 -12.15
N LYS A 83 -1.89 -5.59 -12.88
CA LYS A 83 -1.53 -6.05 -14.23
C LYS A 83 -1.33 -4.89 -15.21
N LYS A 84 -2.26 -3.93 -15.22
CA LYS A 84 -2.21 -2.75 -16.12
C LYS A 84 -0.95 -1.91 -15.92
N LEU A 85 -0.49 -1.76 -14.69
CA LEU A 85 0.63 -0.88 -14.34
C LEU A 85 1.93 -1.62 -14.05
N CYS A 86 1.96 -2.94 -14.22
CA CYS A 86 3.08 -3.82 -13.89
C CYS A 86 3.57 -3.67 -12.43
N VAL A 87 2.62 -3.62 -11.50
CA VAL A 87 2.86 -3.57 -10.04
C VAL A 87 2.21 -4.78 -9.40
N GLN A 88 2.89 -5.43 -8.48
CA GLN A 88 2.35 -6.61 -7.80
C GLN A 88 1.05 -6.24 -7.08
N PRO A 89 -0.07 -6.95 -7.37
CA PRO A 89 -1.35 -6.72 -6.70
C PRO A 89 -1.24 -6.75 -5.17
N ALA A 90 -0.36 -7.62 -4.66
CA ALA A 90 -0.09 -7.75 -3.23
C ALA A 90 0.47 -6.47 -2.61
N LEU A 91 1.30 -5.72 -3.33
CA LEU A 91 1.80 -4.43 -2.89
C LEU A 91 0.68 -3.39 -2.78
N ILE A 92 -0.18 -3.32 -3.79
CA ILE A 92 -1.33 -2.40 -3.81
C ILE A 92 -2.26 -2.73 -2.63
N ALA A 93 -2.54 -4.01 -2.40
CA ALA A 93 -3.38 -4.44 -1.29
C ALA A 93 -2.75 -4.13 0.08
N GLY A 94 -1.42 -4.30 0.24
CA GLY A 94 -0.70 -3.92 1.46
C GLY A 94 -0.83 -2.43 1.77
N ILE A 95 -0.72 -1.58 0.74
CA ILE A 95 -0.94 -0.13 0.87
C ILE A 95 -2.39 0.15 1.27
N ILE A 96 -3.38 -0.46 0.61
CA ILE A 96 -4.80 -0.24 0.94
C ILE A 96 -5.12 -0.65 2.39
N SER A 97 -4.55 -1.76 2.87
CA SER A 97 -4.70 -2.20 4.26
C SER A 97 -4.15 -1.15 5.22
N ARG A 98 -2.92 -0.66 4.97
CA ARG A 98 -2.29 0.37 5.80
C ARG A 98 -3.05 1.71 5.79
N GLU A 99 -3.46 2.16 4.62
CA GLU A 99 -3.99 3.52 4.44
C GLU A 99 -5.46 3.64 4.88
N SER A 100 -6.25 2.57 4.74
CA SER A 100 -7.70 2.68 4.93
C SER A 100 -8.35 1.46 5.56
N HIS A 101 -7.58 0.44 5.95
CA HIS A 101 -8.12 -0.87 6.32
C HIS A 101 -9.15 -1.38 5.30
N ALA A 102 -8.80 -1.30 4.01
CA ALA A 102 -9.73 -1.59 2.91
C ALA A 102 -11.05 -0.80 3.01
N GLY A 103 -10.95 0.49 3.34
CA GLY A 103 -12.08 1.41 3.43
C GLY A 103 -12.81 1.44 4.77
N LYS A 104 -12.53 0.52 5.71
CA LYS A 104 -13.28 0.41 6.98
C LYS A 104 -13.22 1.66 7.85
N ILE A 105 -12.15 2.46 7.74
CA ILE A 105 -11.96 3.67 8.55
C ILE A 105 -12.31 4.97 7.80
N LEU A 106 -12.80 4.88 6.57
CA LEU A 106 -13.10 6.06 5.74
C LEU A 106 -14.54 6.55 5.96
N GLN A 107 -14.71 7.87 5.90
CA GLN A 107 -16.02 8.52 5.90
C GLN A 107 -16.29 9.10 4.52
N ASN A 108 -17.22 8.51 3.77
CA ASN A 108 -17.51 8.87 2.37
C ASN A 108 -16.24 8.92 1.49
N GLY A 109 -15.31 8.00 1.73
CA GLY A 109 -14.03 7.93 1.03
C GLY A 109 -12.94 8.84 1.59
N TRP A 110 -13.20 9.67 2.59
CA TRP A 110 -12.21 10.56 3.18
C TRP A 110 -11.64 10.00 4.48
N GLY A 111 -10.32 10.14 4.64
CA GLY A 111 -9.56 9.85 5.85
C GLY A 111 -8.58 11.00 6.15
N ASP A 112 -7.66 10.77 7.09
CA ASP A 112 -6.63 11.74 7.50
C ASP A 112 -7.17 13.18 7.70
N ASN A 113 -8.18 13.31 8.57
CA ASN A 113 -8.86 14.59 8.84
C ASN A 113 -9.39 15.30 7.58
N GLY A 114 -9.79 14.53 6.57
CA GLY A 114 -10.33 15.02 5.31
C GLY A 114 -9.28 15.38 4.25
N ASN A 115 -8.02 14.99 4.42
CA ASN A 115 -6.96 15.23 3.45
C ASN A 115 -6.75 14.04 2.49
N GLY A 116 -6.79 12.82 3.01
CA GLY A 116 -6.61 11.62 2.23
C GLY A 116 -7.91 11.15 1.59
N PHE A 117 -7.87 10.85 0.28
CA PHE A 117 -9.01 10.34 -0.46
C PHE A 117 -8.84 8.88 -0.88
N GLY A 118 -9.89 8.10 -0.69
CA GLY A 118 -10.08 6.73 -1.14
C GLY A 118 -9.17 5.66 -0.55
N LEU A 119 -9.25 4.47 -1.12
CA LEU A 119 -8.63 3.26 -0.58
C LEU A 119 -7.10 3.36 -0.38
N MET A 120 -6.42 4.11 -1.25
CA MET A 120 -4.97 4.38 -1.18
C MET A 120 -4.62 5.77 -0.62
N GLN A 121 -5.58 6.48 -0.01
CA GLN A 121 -5.40 7.80 0.63
C GLN A 121 -4.56 8.81 -0.18
N VAL A 122 -5.01 9.14 -1.39
CA VAL A 122 -4.40 10.20 -2.19
C VAL A 122 -4.60 11.54 -1.50
N ASP A 123 -3.51 12.18 -1.06
CA ASP A 123 -3.53 13.48 -0.41
C ASP A 123 -3.97 14.60 -1.37
N LYS A 124 -5.10 15.23 -1.06
CA LYS A 124 -5.71 16.31 -1.85
C LYS A 124 -4.84 17.56 -1.96
N ASN A 125 -3.95 17.78 -0.99
CA ASN A 125 -3.07 18.96 -0.96
C ASN A 125 -1.91 18.82 -1.96
N SER A 126 -1.59 17.58 -2.34
CA SER A 126 -0.52 17.26 -3.28
C SER A 126 -1.05 16.89 -4.68
N HIS A 127 -2.26 16.31 -4.75
CA HIS A 127 -2.86 15.83 -6.00
C HIS A 127 -4.36 16.05 -5.99
N LYS A 128 -4.97 16.40 -7.14
CA LYS A 128 -6.44 16.38 -7.28
C LYS A 128 -6.93 14.93 -7.30
N PRO A 129 -7.74 14.46 -6.33
CA PRO A 129 -8.24 13.09 -6.34
C PRO A 129 -9.17 12.83 -7.52
N ALA A 130 -9.12 11.62 -8.08
CA ALA A 130 -9.84 11.25 -9.31
C ALA A 130 -10.69 9.98 -9.14
N GLY A 131 -11.90 10.01 -9.71
CA GLY A 131 -12.85 8.90 -9.66
C GLY A 131 -13.55 8.76 -8.30
N GLN A 132 -14.30 7.66 -8.15
CA GLN A 132 -14.87 7.29 -6.84
C GLN A 132 -13.79 6.72 -5.94
N TRP A 133 -13.94 6.90 -4.62
CA TRP A 133 -12.96 6.57 -3.58
C TRP A 133 -12.47 5.09 -3.59
N ASN A 134 -13.26 4.20 -4.19
CA ASN A 134 -13.01 2.76 -4.33
C ASN A 134 -12.98 2.28 -5.80
N SER A 135 -12.82 3.19 -6.76
CA SER A 135 -12.87 2.87 -8.21
C SER A 135 -11.53 2.47 -8.82
N GLU A 136 -11.58 1.89 -10.03
CA GLU A 136 -10.38 1.62 -10.83
C GLU A 136 -9.56 2.89 -11.08
N THR A 137 -10.25 4.00 -11.35
CA THR A 137 -9.63 5.31 -11.59
C THR A 137 -8.83 5.74 -10.37
N HIS A 138 -9.38 5.57 -9.16
CA HIS A 138 -8.69 5.89 -7.92
C HIS A 138 -7.46 5.00 -7.68
N LEU A 139 -7.62 3.67 -7.80
CA LEU A 139 -6.50 2.74 -7.63
C LEU A 139 -5.40 2.97 -8.69
N THR A 140 -5.79 3.29 -9.92
CA THR A 140 -4.85 3.65 -10.99
C THR A 140 -4.08 4.92 -10.63
N GLN A 141 -4.76 5.96 -10.09
CA GLN A 141 -4.11 7.19 -9.65
C GLN A 141 -3.11 6.93 -8.52
N GLY A 142 -3.54 6.28 -7.43
CA GLY A 142 -2.67 5.98 -6.28
C GLY A 142 -1.46 5.14 -6.69
N THR A 143 -1.66 4.15 -7.56
CA THR A 143 -0.56 3.30 -8.06
C THR A 143 0.41 4.06 -8.97
N ASN A 144 -0.07 5.02 -9.79
CA ASN A 144 0.82 5.86 -10.59
C ASN A 144 1.66 6.83 -9.74
N ILE A 145 1.10 7.35 -8.64
CA ILE A 145 1.85 8.15 -7.66
C ILE A 145 2.96 7.29 -7.07
N LEU A 146 2.64 6.07 -6.60
CA LEU A 146 3.63 5.10 -6.11
C LEU A 146 4.74 4.84 -7.14
N ILE A 147 4.40 4.58 -8.40
CA ILE A 147 5.37 4.35 -9.48
C ILE A 147 6.30 5.56 -9.65
N THR A 148 5.76 6.77 -9.64
CA THR A 148 6.55 8.01 -9.75
C THR A 148 7.56 8.13 -8.60
N MET A 149 7.13 7.76 -7.41
CA MET A 149 7.99 7.78 -6.23
C MET A 149 9.08 6.69 -6.28
N ILE A 150 8.75 5.47 -6.73
CA ILE A 150 9.73 4.40 -6.95
C ILE A 150 10.78 4.86 -7.98
N LYS A 151 10.35 5.40 -9.12
CA LYS A 151 11.27 5.93 -10.15
C LYS A 151 12.18 7.04 -9.62
N THR A 152 11.70 7.85 -8.68
CA THR A 152 12.54 8.84 -7.98
C THR A 152 13.64 8.18 -7.15
N ILE A 153 13.32 7.10 -6.42
CA ILE A 153 14.32 6.31 -5.68
C ILE A 153 15.30 5.62 -6.62
N GLN A 154 14.84 5.04 -7.73
CA GLN A 154 15.69 4.41 -8.74
C GLN A 154 16.74 5.37 -9.29
N LYS A 155 16.33 6.62 -9.58
CA LYS A 155 17.26 7.67 -10.04
C LYS A 155 18.24 8.09 -8.95
N LYS A 156 17.80 8.15 -7.70
CA LYS A 156 18.63 8.58 -6.56
C LYS A 156 19.64 7.51 -6.14
N PHE A 157 19.27 6.23 -6.25
CA PHE A 157 20.08 5.08 -5.83
C PHE A 157 20.15 4.01 -6.94
N PRO A 158 20.87 4.29 -8.04
CA PRO A 158 20.91 3.39 -9.19
C PRO A 158 21.67 2.08 -8.93
N SER A 159 22.54 2.05 -7.91
CA SER A 159 23.27 0.83 -7.51
C SER A 159 22.46 -0.13 -6.64
N TRP A 160 21.31 0.31 -6.12
CA TRP A 160 20.42 -0.55 -5.35
C TRP A 160 19.70 -1.53 -6.27
N THR A 161 19.42 -2.73 -5.76
CA THR A 161 18.53 -3.69 -6.44
C THR A 161 17.12 -3.11 -6.55
N LYS A 162 16.30 -3.65 -7.47
CA LYS A 162 14.90 -3.22 -7.59
C LYS A 162 14.11 -3.39 -6.30
N ASP A 163 14.38 -4.45 -5.53
CA ASP A 163 13.68 -4.73 -4.27
C ASP A 163 14.08 -3.73 -3.18
N GLN A 164 15.36 -3.33 -3.13
CA GLN A 164 15.83 -2.23 -2.27
C GLN A 164 15.24 -0.88 -2.68
N GLN A 165 15.13 -0.60 -3.98
CA GLN A 165 14.52 0.62 -4.50
C GLN A 165 13.02 0.68 -4.17
N LEU A 166 12.34 -0.47 -4.26
CA LEU A 166 10.96 -0.61 -3.87
C LEU A 166 10.81 -0.33 -2.37
N LYS A 167 11.57 -1.03 -1.52
CA LYS A 167 11.62 -0.81 -0.06
C LYS A 167 11.96 0.62 0.34
N GLY A 168 12.79 1.31 -0.44
CA GLY A 168 13.11 2.72 -0.21
C GLY A 168 11.89 3.64 -0.26
N LYS A 169 10.74 3.15 -0.77
CA LYS A 169 9.50 3.89 -0.84
C LYS A 169 8.31 3.29 -0.08
N VAL A 170 8.23 1.97 0.05
CA VAL A 170 7.08 1.25 0.66
C VAL A 170 7.40 0.70 2.03
#